data_AF-A0A6L8BCU9-F1
#
_entry.id   AF-A0A6L8BCU9-F1
#
_cell.length_a   1.000
_cell.length_b   1.000
_cell.length_c   1.000
_cell.angle_alpha   90.00
_cell.angle_beta   90.00
_cell.angle_gamma   90.00
#
_symmetry.space_group_name_H-M   'P 1'
#
loop_
_entity.id
_entity.type
_entity.pdbx_description
1 polymer ?
#
loop_
_entity_poly.entity_id
_entity_poly.type
_entity_poly.pdbx_seq_one_letter_code
_entity_poly.pdbx_strand_id
1 'polypeptide(L)'
;NPAMIRYLLITHAHGDHFGGYQYISDTYSPEIVMSELDWDLASRLAEHPRFGLPPERDVSVNDGDQLTAGTTTLDIRVTPGHTPGTISPVFTVYDNGTPYRAVLWGGTGFNFGPNYEQMRSYAASANRMKQLAVEENVQVFFSNHSRRDGSLERIAELAERGPGDPHPFVQGEELYAVFDVLEQCALAQAARIRDGDG
;
A
#
# COMPACT_ATOMS: atom_id res chain seq x y z
N ASN A 1 11.01 -7.01 20.11
CA ASN A 1 12.29 -6.27 20.21
C ASN A 1 12.48 -5.49 18.90
N PRO A 2 12.33 -4.16 18.90
CA PRO A 2 12.50 -3.33 17.70
C PRO A 2 13.89 -3.45 17.04
N ALA A 3 14.93 -3.84 17.78
CA ALA A 3 16.25 -4.12 17.21
C ALA A 3 16.29 -5.36 16.28
N MET A 4 15.17 -6.07 16.11
CA MET A 4 15.04 -7.21 15.19
C MET A 4 14.36 -6.85 13.87
N ILE A 5 14.04 -5.56 13.63
CA ILE A 5 13.49 -5.11 12.34
C ILE A 5 14.54 -5.39 11.27
N ARG A 6 14.17 -6.16 10.24
CA ARG A 6 15.05 -6.47 9.09
C ARG A 6 14.84 -5.53 7.92
N TYR A 7 13.58 -5.16 7.66
CA TYR A 7 13.19 -4.37 6.51
C TYR A 7 12.33 -3.18 6.94
N LEU A 8 12.56 -2.03 6.31
CA LEU A 8 11.61 -0.93 6.25
C LEU A 8 11.09 -0.83 4.81
N LEU A 9 9.92 -1.41 4.56
CA LEU A 9 9.24 -1.28 3.27
C LEU A 9 8.51 0.06 3.20
N ILE A 10 8.94 0.93 2.29
CA ILE A 10 8.26 2.18 1.96
C ILE A 10 7.38 1.91 0.75
N THR A 11 6.07 2.05 0.90
CA THR A 11 5.12 1.67 -0.16
C THR A 11 5.28 2.51 -1.41
N HIS A 12 5.58 3.81 -1.27
CA HIS A 12 5.86 4.68 -2.41
C HIS A 12 6.66 5.93 -2.04
N ALA A 13 7.22 6.60 -3.05
CA ALA A 13 8.12 7.75 -2.91
C ALA A 13 7.39 9.08 -2.62
N HIS A 14 6.57 9.16 -1.57
CA HIS A 14 6.07 10.42 -1.02
C HIS A 14 6.53 10.63 0.43
N GLY A 15 6.76 11.90 0.79
CA GLY A 15 7.41 12.25 2.06
C GLY A 15 6.61 11.88 3.30
N ASP A 16 5.29 11.78 3.21
CA ASP A 16 4.46 11.26 4.30
C ASP A 16 4.61 9.75 4.53
N HIS A 17 5.25 9.03 3.61
CA HIS A 17 5.54 7.60 3.71
C HIS A 17 7.01 7.28 3.91
N PHE A 18 7.95 8.13 3.45
CA PHE A 18 9.37 7.97 3.75
C PHE A 18 9.89 8.86 4.88
N GLY A 19 9.20 9.94 5.28
CA GLY A 19 9.79 11.00 6.12
C GLY A 19 10.24 10.59 7.52
N GLY A 20 9.87 9.40 7.99
CA GLY A 20 10.36 8.82 9.25
C GLY A 20 11.57 7.90 9.09
N TYR A 21 12.05 7.64 7.87
CA TYR A 21 13.01 6.56 7.60
C TYR A 21 14.35 6.77 8.32
N GLN A 22 14.87 8.01 8.36
CA GLN A 22 16.19 8.29 8.91
C GLN A 22 16.29 7.87 10.38
N TYR A 23 15.29 8.21 11.19
CA TYR A 23 15.24 7.79 12.59
C TYR A 23 15.25 6.26 12.73
N ILE A 24 14.49 5.56 11.89
CA ILE A 24 14.44 4.08 11.90
C ILE A 24 15.79 3.50 11.48
N SER A 25 16.43 4.07 10.45
CA SER A 25 17.76 3.66 9.96
C SER A 25 18.84 3.86 11.02
N ASP A 26 18.89 5.04 11.64
CA ASP A 26 19.87 5.38 12.67
C ASP A 26 19.71 4.52 13.93
N THR A 27 18.47 4.15 14.27
CA THR A 27 18.16 3.43 15.52
C THR A 27 18.25 1.91 15.38
N TYR A 28 17.81 1.37 14.24
CA TYR A 28 17.62 -0.07 14.06
C TYR A 28 18.36 -0.66 12.86
N SER A 29 18.87 0.19 11.96
CA SER A 29 19.62 -0.19 10.75
C SER A 29 19.00 -1.32 9.91
N PRO A 30 17.69 -1.28 9.59
CA PRO A 30 17.10 -2.24 8.66
C PRO A 30 17.50 -1.93 7.22
N GLU A 31 17.32 -2.91 6.34
CA GLU A 31 17.35 -2.69 4.90
C GLU A 31 16.13 -1.85 4.48
N ILE A 32 16.36 -0.76 3.75
CA ILE A 32 15.30 0.11 3.25
C ILE A 32 14.84 -0.44 1.90
N VAL A 33 13.55 -0.73 1.78
CA VAL A 33 12.99 -1.40 0.61
C VAL A 33 11.99 -0.49 -0.09
N MET A 34 12.19 -0.27 -1.38
CA MET A 34 11.23 0.36 -2.30
C MET A 34 11.26 -0.38 -3.63
N SER A 35 10.30 -0.09 -4.52
CA SER A 35 10.39 -0.63 -5.86
C SER A 35 11.50 0.08 -6.65
N GLU A 36 12.05 -0.59 -7.66
CA GLU A 36 13.05 0.04 -8.54
C GLU A 36 12.54 1.37 -9.13
N LEU A 37 11.28 1.40 -9.57
CA LEU A 37 10.65 2.58 -10.16
C LEU A 37 10.50 3.74 -9.17
N ASP A 38 10.21 3.45 -7.89
CA ASP A 38 10.09 4.49 -6.89
C ASP A 38 11.44 4.90 -6.28
N TRP A 39 12.47 4.05 -6.35
CA TRP A 39 13.84 4.50 -6.14
C TRP A 39 14.28 5.51 -7.20
N ASP A 40 13.94 5.27 -8.48
CA ASP A 40 14.18 6.23 -9.54
C ASP A 40 13.45 7.55 -9.29
N LEU A 41 12.20 7.50 -8.80
CA LEU A 41 11.45 8.71 -8.43
C LEU A 41 12.12 9.42 -7.24
N ALA A 42 12.41 8.70 -6.16
CA ALA A 42 13.03 9.23 -4.94
C ALA A 42 14.34 9.97 -5.23
N SER A 43 15.20 9.43 -6.10
CA SER A 43 16.49 10.05 -6.48
C SER A 43 16.37 11.44 -7.14
N ARG A 44 15.17 11.79 -7.62
CA ARG A 44 14.87 13.07 -8.29
C ARG A 44 14.11 14.04 -7.40
N LEU A 45 13.69 13.61 -6.21
CA LEU A 45 12.96 14.46 -5.27
C LEU A 45 13.94 15.37 -4.52
N ALA A 46 13.56 16.63 -4.40
CA ALA A 46 14.24 17.57 -3.51
C ALA A 46 13.84 17.31 -2.05
N GLU A 47 14.61 17.88 -1.12
CA GLU A 47 14.26 17.90 0.29
C GLU A 47 12.88 18.53 0.51
N HIS A 48 12.01 17.84 1.23
CA HIS A 48 10.69 18.35 1.59
C HIS A 48 10.75 19.06 2.94
N PRO A 49 10.22 20.28 3.10
CA PRO A 49 10.36 21.08 4.33
C PRO A 49 9.78 20.40 5.59
N ARG A 50 8.82 19.49 5.41
CA ARG A 50 8.21 18.71 6.50
C ARG A 50 8.82 17.32 6.69
N PHE A 51 9.33 16.71 5.63
CA PHE A 51 9.64 15.28 5.60
C PHE A 51 11.12 14.97 5.37
N GLY A 52 11.95 16.01 5.16
CA GLY A 52 13.37 15.86 4.91
C GLY A 52 13.66 15.31 3.52
N LEU A 53 14.87 14.77 3.38
CA LEU A 53 15.35 14.13 2.16
C LEU A 53 14.67 12.77 1.94
N PRO A 54 14.46 12.37 0.68
CA PRO A 54 14.14 10.98 0.38
C PRO A 54 15.29 10.05 0.82
N PRO A 55 15.01 8.75 1.06
CA PRO A 55 16.05 7.76 1.32
C PRO A 55 17.03 7.61 0.15
N GLU A 56 18.29 7.35 0.47
CA GLU A 56 19.25 6.85 -0.51
C GLU A 56 18.89 5.40 -0.88
N ARG A 57 19.16 5.03 -2.14
CA ARG A 57 18.82 3.71 -2.67
C ARG A 57 19.56 2.62 -1.89
N ASP A 58 18.79 1.63 -1.43
CA ASP A 58 19.30 0.44 -0.75
C ASP A 58 18.81 -0.83 -1.45
N VAL A 59 17.67 -1.41 -1.04
CA VAL A 59 17.13 -2.64 -1.64
C VAL A 59 15.98 -2.33 -2.60
N SER A 60 16.14 -2.75 -3.86
CA SER A 60 15.10 -2.69 -4.89
C SER A 60 14.29 -3.98 -4.97
N VAL A 61 12.97 -3.85 -5.10
CA VAL A 61 12.06 -4.96 -5.45
C VAL A 61 11.23 -4.64 -6.70
N ASN A 62 10.70 -5.66 -7.35
CA ASN A 62 9.89 -5.58 -8.56
C ASN A 62 8.55 -6.31 -8.37
N ASP A 63 7.62 -6.13 -9.33
CA ASP A 63 6.35 -6.85 -9.31
C ASP A 63 6.60 -8.36 -9.40
N GLY A 64 6.01 -9.12 -8.48
CA GLY A 64 6.19 -10.57 -8.38
C GLY A 64 7.31 -11.03 -7.47
N ASP A 65 8.17 -10.12 -6.97
CA ASP A 65 9.18 -10.47 -5.97
C ASP A 65 8.54 -10.84 -4.63
N GLN A 66 9.32 -11.50 -3.77
CA GLN A 66 8.93 -11.82 -2.41
C GLN A 66 9.93 -11.22 -1.41
N LEU A 67 9.40 -10.64 -0.34
CA LEU A 67 10.19 -10.12 0.79
C LEU A 67 9.89 -10.95 2.05
N THR A 68 10.87 -11.70 2.55
CA THR A 68 10.67 -12.63 3.68
C THR A 68 11.44 -12.22 4.93
N ALA A 69 10.73 -12.05 6.04
CA ALA A 69 11.29 -11.84 7.36
C ALA A 69 10.82 -12.92 8.33
N GLY A 70 11.70 -13.87 8.66
CA GLY A 70 11.36 -15.01 9.52
C GLY A 70 10.37 -15.93 8.81
N THR A 71 9.16 -16.07 9.36
CA THR A 71 8.07 -16.88 8.79
C THR A 71 7.05 -16.06 8.01
N THR A 72 7.23 -14.74 7.92
CA THR A 72 6.34 -13.85 7.17
C THR A 72 6.95 -13.54 5.82
N THR A 73 6.16 -13.72 4.76
CA THR A 73 6.49 -13.33 3.40
C THR A 73 5.47 -12.31 2.90
N LEU A 74 5.96 -11.23 2.31
CA LEU A 74 5.17 -10.27 1.55
C LEU A 74 5.34 -10.57 0.06
N ASP A 75 4.23 -10.80 -0.64
CA ASP A 75 4.19 -10.88 -2.09
C ASP A 75 4.12 -9.44 -2.64
N ILE A 76 5.18 -9.01 -3.32
CA ILE A 76 5.31 -7.64 -3.81
C ILE A 76 4.49 -7.48 -5.09
N ARG A 77 3.49 -6.59 -5.05
CA ARG A 77 2.71 -6.19 -6.23
C ARG A 77 2.92 -4.71 -6.49
N VAL A 78 3.51 -4.36 -7.62
CA VAL A 78 3.72 -2.96 -8.04
C VAL A 78 2.45 -2.46 -8.72
N THR A 79 1.75 -1.53 -8.07
CA THR A 79 0.45 -0.98 -8.46
C THR A 79 0.61 0.48 -8.91
N PRO A 80 1.15 0.75 -10.12
CA PRO A 80 1.42 2.11 -10.59
C PRO A 80 0.14 2.94 -10.71
N GLY A 81 0.28 4.24 -10.49
CA GLY A 81 -0.81 5.21 -10.61
C GLY A 81 -0.64 6.35 -9.60
N HIS A 82 -0.59 6.04 -8.31
CA HIS A 82 -0.29 7.05 -7.28
C HIS A 82 1.14 7.58 -7.41
N THR A 83 2.10 6.66 -7.54
CA THR A 83 3.46 6.89 -8.05
C THR A 83 3.74 5.84 -9.14
N PRO A 84 4.84 5.95 -9.92
CA PRO A 84 5.21 4.94 -10.91
C PRO A 84 5.49 3.56 -10.28
N GLY A 85 5.97 3.53 -9.04
CA GLY A 85 6.48 2.35 -8.37
C GLY A 85 5.74 1.95 -7.09
N THR A 86 4.54 2.47 -6.82
CA THR A 86 3.76 2.08 -5.62
C THR A 86 3.75 0.56 -5.42
N ILE A 87 4.08 0.09 -4.23
CA ILE A 87 3.95 -1.32 -3.82
C ILE A 87 2.69 -1.49 -2.98
N SER A 88 1.83 -2.43 -3.37
CA SER A 88 0.71 -2.94 -2.57
C SER A 88 0.99 -4.39 -2.17
N PRO A 89 1.62 -4.66 -1.01
CA PRO A 89 2.01 -6.01 -0.64
C PRO A 89 0.79 -6.85 -0.25
N VAL A 90 0.84 -8.13 -0.61
CA VAL A 90 -0.14 -9.15 -0.19
C VAL A 90 0.54 -10.14 0.74
N PHE A 91 -0.08 -10.48 1.87
CA PHE A 91 0.56 -11.27 2.92
C PHE A 91 -0.46 -11.98 3.79
N THR A 92 0.01 -12.89 4.65
CA THR A 92 -0.85 -13.63 5.57
C THR A 92 -0.81 -13.00 6.97
N VAL A 93 -1.98 -12.74 7.53
CA VAL A 93 -2.19 -12.34 8.93
C VAL A 93 -2.92 -13.45 9.68
N TYR A 94 -2.90 -13.40 11.00
CA TYR A 94 -3.49 -14.45 11.84
C TYR A 94 -4.39 -13.87 12.93
N ASP A 95 -5.55 -14.47 13.12
CA ASP A 95 -6.40 -14.26 14.30
C ASP A 95 -6.56 -15.59 15.05
N ASN A 96 -6.04 -15.66 16.29
CA ASN A 96 -6.03 -16.87 17.11
C ASN A 96 -5.53 -18.14 16.38
N GLY A 97 -4.53 -17.99 15.51
CA GLY A 97 -3.95 -19.07 14.72
C GLY A 97 -4.65 -19.35 13.38
N THR A 98 -5.82 -18.77 13.14
CA THR A 98 -6.51 -18.85 11.84
C THR A 98 -5.85 -17.87 10.85
N PRO A 99 -5.36 -18.34 9.69
CA PRO A 99 -4.74 -17.48 8.70
C PRO A 99 -5.78 -16.75 7.83
N TYR A 100 -5.49 -15.51 7.47
CA TYR A 100 -6.24 -14.70 6.51
C TYR A 100 -5.28 -14.05 5.52
N ARG A 101 -5.64 -14.06 4.23
CA ARG A 101 -4.91 -13.27 3.22
C ARG A 101 -5.31 -11.80 3.33
N ALA A 102 -4.31 -10.94 3.35
CA ALA A 102 -4.43 -9.52 3.51
C ALA A 102 -3.70 -8.78 2.40
N VAL A 103 -4.20 -7.61 2.04
CA VAL A 103 -3.54 -6.65 1.15
C VAL A 103 -3.45 -5.29 1.81
N LEU A 104 -2.28 -4.66 1.68
CA LEU A 104 -2.13 -3.23 1.96
C LEU A 104 -2.14 -2.48 0.62
N TRP A 105 -3.16 -1.66 0.38
CA TRP A 105 -3.19 -0.76 -0.76
C TRP A 105 -2.21 0.40 -0.54
N GLY A 106 -1.11 0.37 -1.29
CA GLY A 106 0.09 1.15 -0.98
C GLY A 106 0.04 2.61 -1.39
N GLY A 107 -0.88 3.02 -2.26
CA GLY A 107 -0.95 4.37 -2.80
C GLY A 107 -2.39 4.83 -2.99
N THR A 108 -2.89 5.64 -2.07
CA THR A 108 -4.29 6.09 -2.04
C THR A 108 -4.44 7.52 -2.55
N GLY A 109 -5.34 7.72 -3.50
CA GLY A 109 -5.76 9.04 -3.97
C GLY A 109 -4.93 9.62 -5.13
N PHE A 110 -5.34 10.80 -5.60
CA PHE A 110 -4.86 11.43 -6.83
C PHE A 110 -4.19 12.78 -6.56
N ASN A 111 -2.94 12.77 -6.11
CA ASN A 111 -2.19 13.97 -5.73
C ASN A 111 -1.27 14.51 -6.84
N PHE A 112 -1.54 14.16 -8.10
CA PHE A 112 -0.65 14.40 -9.25
C PHE A 112 -1.24 15.30 -10.36
N GLY A 113 -2.29 16.08 -10.05
CA GLY A 113 -2.96 16.94 -11.03
C GLY A 113 -3.67 16.18 -12.16
N PRO A 114 -4.17 16.87 -13.20
CA PRO A 114 -4.86 16.22 -14.31
C PRO A 114 -3.86 15.46 -15.19
N ASN A 115 -3.81 14.14 -15.03
CA ASN A 115 -2.99 13.25 -15.84
C ASN A 115 -3.80 12.02 -16.29
N TYR A 116 -4.20 12.02 -17.56
CA TYR A 116 -5.04 10.95 -18.14
C TYR A 116 -4.39 9.56 -18.02
N GLU A 117 -3.13 9.44 -18.44
CA GLU A 117 -2.42 8.15 -18.45
C GLU A 117 -2.21 7.62 -17.04
N GLN A 118 -1.89 8.50 -16.09
CA GLN A 118 -1.69 8.11 -14.70
C GLN A 118 -2.99 7.65 -14.03
N MET A 119 -4.12 8.28 -14.35
CA MET A 119 -5.45 7.82 -13.90
C MET A 119 -5.80 6.45 -14.51
N ARG A 120 -5.53 6.24 -15.80
CA ARG A 120 -5.73 4.93 -16.46
C ARG A 120 -4.84 3.85 -15.85
N SER A 121 -3.59 4.19 -15.53
CA SER A 121 -2.67 3.28 -14.83
C SER A 121 -3.20 2.90 -13.45
N TYR A 122 -3.69 3.86 -12.67
CA TYR A 122 -4.29 3.60 -11.36
C TYR A 122 -5.50 2.67 -11.47
N ALA A 123 -6.38 2.92 -12.44
CA ALA A 123 -7.55 2.07 -12.70
C ALA A 123 -7.15 0.64 -13.05
N ALA A 124 -6.16 0.46 -13.92
CA ALA A 124 -5.64 -0.86 -14.29
C ALA A 124 -5.02 -1.59 -13.09
N SER A 125 -4.30 -0.87 -12.22
CA SER A 125 -3.75 -1.41 -10.97
C SER A 125 -4.84 -1.89 -10.01
N ALA A 126 -5.91 -1.11 -9.83
CA ALA A 126 -7.05 -1.48 -9.00
C ALA A 126 -7.76 -2.73 -9.56
N ASN A 127 -7.99 -2.78 -10.87
CA ASN A 127 -8.60 -3.94 -11.52
C ASN A 127 -7.75 -5.21 -11.38
N ARG A 128 -6.44 -5.11 -11.62
CA ARG A 128 -5.50 -6.24 -11.46
C ARG A 128 -5.48 -6.73 -10.02
N MET A 129 -5.44 -5.82 -9.04
CA MET A 129 -5.45 -6.19 -7.63
C MET A 129 -6.78 -6.83 -7.23
N LYS A 130 -7.92 -6.42 -7.80
CA LYS A 130 -9.20 -7.12 -7.60
C LYS A 130 -9.15 -8.56 -8.05
N GLN A 131 -8.66 -8.82 -9.26
CA GLN A 131 -8.56 -10.18 -9.81
C GLN A 131 -7.70 -11.06 -8.90
N LEU A 132 -6.53 -10.55 -8.51
CA LEU A 132 -5.66 -11.23 -7.56
C LEU A 132 -6.34 -11.47 -6.20
N ALA A 133 -7.04 -10.47 -5.67
CA ALA A 133 -7.71 -10.58 -4.38
C ALA A 133 -8.78 -11.68 -4.40
N VAL A 134 -9.51 -11.83 -5.51
CA VAL A 134 -10.45 -12.94 -5.71
C VAL A 134 -9.72 -14.28 -5.82
N GLU A 135 -8.67 -14.35 -6.65
CA GLU A 135 -7.90 -15.58 -6.89
C GLU A 135 -7.22 -16.11 -5.61
N GLU A 136 -6.66 -15.22 -4.80
CA GLU A 136 -5.95 -15.55 -3.56
C GLU A 136 -6.88 -15.58 -2.33
N ASN A 137 -8.19 -15.36 -2.50
CA ASN A 137 -9.18 -15.25 -1.42
C ASN A 137 -8.70 -14.28 -0.31
N VAL A 138 -8.36 -13.05 -0.70
CA VAL A 138 -8.02 -11.98 0.23
C VAL A 138 -9.27 -11.63 1.04
N GLN A 139 -9.12 -11.53 2.36
CA GLN A 139 -10.22 -11.29 3.31
C GLN A 139 -10.00 -10.03 4.16
N VAL A 140 -8.84 -9.40 4.05
CA VAL A 140 -8.46 -8.22 4.83
C VAL A 140 -7.86 -7.18 3.89
N PHE A 141 -8.39 -5.95 3.92
CA PHE A 141 -7.88 -4.81 3.18
C PHE A 141 -7.43 -3.72 4.16
N PHE A 142 -6.22 -3.22 3.95
CA PHE A 142 -5.70 -2.01 4.58
C PHE A 142 -5.42 -0.95 3.53
N SER A 143 -5.64 0.31 3.86
CA SER A 143 -5.06 1.44 3.14
C SER A 143 -3.81 1.93 3.87
N ASN A 144 -2.81 2.38 3.12
CA ASN A 144 -1.69 3.14 3.66
C ASN A 144 -2.11 4.44 4.41
N HIS A 145 -3.38 4.85 4.31
CA HIS A 145 -3.99 5.88 5.15
C HIS A 145 -5.23 5.33 5.89
N SER A 146 -5.12 5.15 7.20
CA SER A 146 -6.16 4.55 8.08
C SER A 146 -7.51 5.30 8.14
N ARG A 147 -7.60 6.51 7.59
CA ARG A 147 -8.86 7.27 7.46
C ARG A 147 -9.59 7.02 6.14
N ARG A 148 -9.06 6.14 5.29
CA ARG A 148 -9.58 5.88 3.93
C ARG A 148 -10.17 4.48 3.75
N ASP A 149 -10.05 3.61 4.74
CA ASP A 149 -10.44 2.21 4.66
C ASP A 149 -11.41 1.76 5.78
N GLY A 150 -11.70 2.61 6.77
CA GLY A 150 -12.50 2.27 7.95
C GLY A 150 -11.68 1.65 9.10
N SER A 151 -10.35 1.73 9.05
CA SER A 151 -9.47 1.15 10.08
C SER A 151 -9.72 1.72 11.48
N LEU A 152 -10.04 3.00 11.61
CA LEU A 152 -10.27 3.62 12.93
C LEU A 152 -11.52 3.06 13.61
N GLU A 153 -12.59 2.87 12.85
CA GLU A 153 -13.84 2.27 13.30
C GLU A 153 -13.60 0.81 13.72
N ARG A 154 -12.90 0.03 12.89
CA ARG A 154 -12.57 -1.37 13.21
C ARG A 154 -11.64 -1.53 14.40
N ILE A 155 -10.75 -0.58 14.66
CA ILE A 155 -9.93 -0.56 15.89
C ILE A 155 -10.82 -0.37 17.11
N ALA A 156 -11.82 0.50 17.03
CA ALA A 156 -12.79 0.68 18.12
C ALA A 156 -13.65 -0.57 18.32
N GLU A 157 -14.15 -1.19 17.25
CA GLU A 157 -14.89 -2.45 17.31
C GLU A 157 -14.04 -3.60 17.89
N LEU A 158 -12.76 -3.65 17.55
CA LEU A 158 -11.84 -4.66 18.07
C LEU A 158 -11.66 -4.56 19.58
N ALA A 159 -11.71 -3.36 20.15
CA ALA A 159 -11.62 -3.16 21.61
C ALA A 159 -12.83 -3.73 22.37
N GLU A 160 -13.99 -3.80 21.71
CA GLU A 160 -15.24 -4.34 22.26
C GLU A 160 -15.50 -5.80 21.84
N ARG A 161 -14.57 -6.42 21.12
CA ARG A 161 -14.72 -7.78 20.58
C ARG A 161 -14.86 -8.81 21.69
N GLY A 162 -15.96 -9.56 21.69
CA GLY A 162 -16.22 -10.66 22.61
C GLY A 162 -15.57 -11.98 22.19
N PRO A 163 -15.50 -12.96 23.11
CA PRO A 163 -15.03 -14.31 22.78
C PRO A 163 -15.89 -14.96 21.69
N GLY A 164 -15.27 -15.35 20.58
CA GLY A 164 -15.95 -16.02 19.46
C GLY A 164 -16.51 -15.08 18.39
N ASP A 165 -16.50 -13.76 18.61
CA ASP A 165 -16.92 -12.81 17.59
C ASP A 165 -15.93 -12.78 16.42
N PRO A 166 -16.39 -12.56 15.16
CA PRO A 166 -15.50 -12.34 14.03
C PRO A 166 -14.52 -11.20 14.29
N HIS A 167 -13.31 -11.31 13.75
CA HIS A 167 -12.34 -10.21 13.85
C HIS A 167 -12.81 -9.06 12.93
N PRO A 168 -12.98 -7.80 13.42
CA PRO A 168 -13.57 -6.70 12.63
C PRO A 168 -12.84 -6.37 11.32
N PHE A 169 -11.53 -6.59 11.27
CA PHE A 169 -10.72 -6.46 10.05
C PHE A 169 -10.92 -7.54 8.99
N VAL A 170 -11.57 -8.65 9.32
CA VAL A 170 -11.92 -9.69 8.35
C VAL A 170 -13.22 -9.28 7.68
N GLN A 171 -13.11 -8.69 6.49
CA GLN A 171 -14.20 -8.12 5.71
C GLN A 171 -14.88 -9.15 4.81
N GLY A 172 -14.22 -10.28 4.55
CA GLY A 172 -14.70 -11.29 3.60
C GLY A 172 -14.74 -10.78 2.15
N GLU A 173 -15.53 -11.42 1.31
CA GLU A 173 -15.62 -11.11 -0.13
C GLU A 173 -16.19 -9.70 -0.41
N GLU A 174 -16.89 -9.08 0.54
CA GLU A 174 -17.42 -7.71 0.39
C GLU A 174 -16.31 -6.68 0.15
N LEU A 175 -15.07 -6.98 0.59
CA LEU A 175 -13.94 -6.08 0.37
C LEU A 175 -13.66 -5.85 -1.10
N TYR A 176 -13.99 -6.79 -2.00
CA TYR A 176 -13.65 -6.65 -3.42
C TYR A 176 -14.27 -5.42 -4.07
N ALA A 177 -15.40 -4.94 -3.52
CA ALA A 177 -16.04 -3.71 -3.95
C ALA A 177 -15.15 -2.47 -3.77
N VAL A 178 -14.17 -2.49 -2.85
CA VAL A 178 -13.22 -1.38 -2.69
C VAL A 178 -12.43 -1.16 -3.96
N PHE A 179 -12.01 -2.24 -4.64
CA PHE A 179 -11.25 -2.13 -5.87
C PHE A 179 -12.09 -1.61 -7.03
N ASP A 180 -13.39 -1.92 -7.06
CA ASP A 180 -14.31 -1.31 -8.01
C ASP A 180 -14.41 0.19 -7.79
N VAL A 181 -14.52 0.65 -6.53
CA VAL A 181 -14.53 2.08 -6.22
C VAL A 181 -13.23 2.74 -6.67
N LEU A 182 -12.08 2.15 -6.36
CA LEU A 182 -10.77 2.67 -6.75
C LEU A 182 -10.63 2.75 -8.28
N GLU A 183 -11.05 1.73 -9.01
CA GLU A 183 -11.03 1.68 -10.47
C GLU A 183 -11.97 2.73 -11.07
N GLN A 184 -13.24 2.73 -10.68
CA GLN A 184 -14.26 3.59 -11.28
C GLN A 184 -14.02 5.06 -10.97
N CYS A 185 -13.53 5.40 -9.77
CA CYS A 185 -13.14 6.77 -9.46
C CYS A 185 -12.00 7.25 -10.36
N ALA A 186 -10.99 6.42 -10.62
CA ALA A 186 -9.89 6.77 -11.51
C ALA A 186 -10.36 6.90 -12.98
N LEU A 187 -11.21 5.99 -13.45
CA LEU A 187 -11.80 6.06 -14.79
C LEU A 187 -12.67 7.31 -14.99
N ALA A 188 -13.44 7.69 -13.97
CA ALA A 188 -14.25 8.90 -14.01
C ALA A 188 -13.38 10.16 -14.13
N GLN A 189 -12.28 10.25 -13.37
CA GLN A 189 -11.33 11.36 -13.52
C GLN A 189 -10.63 11.35 -14.87
N ALA A 190 -10.23 10.19 -15.38
CA ALA A 190 -9.66 10.07 -16.73
C ALA A 190 -10.63 10.58 -17.80
N ALA A 191 -11.92 10.24 -17.71
CA ALA A 191 -12.94 10.74 -18.63
C ALA A 191 -13.07 12.26 -18.58
N ARG A 192 -13.13 12.85 -17.38
CA ARG A 192 -13.18 14.31 -17.20
C ARG A 192 -11.97 15.01 -17.82
N ILE A 193 -10.76 14.48 -17.60
CA ILE A 193 -9.53 15.04 -18.17
C ILE A 193 -9.56 14.98 -19.69
N ARG A 194 -9.97 13.84 -20.27
CA ARG A 194 -10.10 13.67 -21.73
C ARG A 194 -11.09 14.66 -22.33
N ASP A 195 -12.19 14.92 -21.63
CA ASP A 195 -13.28 15.76 -22.10
C ASP A 195 -13.03 17.26 -21.84
N GLY A 196 -11.92 17.61 -21.15
CA GLY A 196 -11.51 19.00 -20.88
C GLY A 196 -12.11 19.61 -19.61
N ASP A 197 -12.71 18.80 -18.74
CA ASP A 197 -13.42 19.20 -17.51
C ASP A 197 -12.58 19.03 -16.23
N GLY A 198 -11.26 18.82 -16.38
CA GLY A 198 -10.32 18.40 -15.33
C GLY A 198 -9.29 19.43 -14.91
#